data_AF-A0A8T3ZYU6-F1
#
_entry.id   AF-A0A8T3ZYU6-F1
#
_cell.length_a   1.000
_cell.length_b   1.000
_cell.length_c   1.000
_cell.angle_alpha   90.00
_cell.angle_beta   90.00
_cell.angle_gamma   90.00
#
_symmetry.space_group_name_H-M   'P 1'
#
loop_
_entity.id
_entity.type
_entity.pdbx_description
1 polymer ?
#
loop_
_entity_poly.entity_id
_entity_poly.type
_entity_poly.pdbx_seq_one_letter_code
_entity_poly.pdbx_strand_id
1 'polypeptide(L)'
;MDWNSVRWPVAVAIVAGAYFGDLISDPLVFLAVIPAAYWGSDIAVRWFKKRFVRPVMLFDFGGVLAGGDHYVEPLYEMPGTRELIRRLQGRYTVALFSNMGPEMWEVWGRKYRLANLFDAVYYSGKIGVKKPDLAGFQFVLRDLPARGSEVIFLDDTPANVDAAKRAGMKGIVFTNASDAAKQLRAMGLEF
;
A
#
# COMPACT_ATOMS: atom_id res chain seq x y z
N MET A 1 30.50 -15.00 15.02
CA MET A 1 31.02 -13.86 14.23
C MET A 1 30.37 -12.61 14.75
N ASP A 2 31.18 -11.72 15.34
CA ASP A 2 30.75 -10.41 15.81
C ASP A 2 30.67 -9.46 14.61
N TRP A 3 29.46 -8.94 14.34
CA TRP A 3 29.15 -8.13 13.14
C TRP A 3 29.53 -6.66 13.30
N ASN A 4 30.02 -6.24 14.46
CA ASN A 4 30.43 -4.86 14.74
C ASN A 4 31.86 -4.51 14.29
N SER A 5 32.68 -5.49 13.89
CA SER A 5 34.07 -5.26 13.48
C SER A 5 34.27 -5.10 11.97
N VAL A 6 33.23 -5.30 11.16
CA VAL A 6 33.31 -5.11 9.71
C VAL A 6 33.27 -3.61 9.41
N ARG A 7 34.38 -3.07 8.89
CA ARG A 7 34.39 -1.75 8.24
C ARG A 7 33.61 -1.84 6.92
N TRP A 8 32.28 -1.81 7.04
CA TRP A 8 31.30 -1.71 5.96
C TRP A 8 31.61 -0.65 4.86
N PRO A 9 32.32 0.47 5.12
CA PRO A 9 32.64 1.46 4.08
C PRO A 9 33.47 0.92 2.91
N VAL A 10 34.35 -0.06 3.15
CA VAL A 10 35.23 -0.60 2.10
C VAL A 10 34.48 -1.63 1.25
N ALA A 11 33.61 -2.44 1.85
CA ALA A 11 32.83 -3.46 1.14
C ALA A 11 31.76 -2.83 0.22
N VAL A 12 31.09 -1.77 0.65
CA VAL A 12 30.06 -1.08 -0.16
C VAL A 12 30.70 -0.27 -1.30
N ALA A 13 31.84 0.37 -1.06
CA ALA A 13 32.56 1.10 -2.12
C ALA A 13 33.14 0.15 -3.19
N ILE A 14 33.64 -1.02 -2.79
CA ILE A 14 34.14 -2.04 -3.73
C ILE A 14 33.00 -2.65 -4.55
N VAL A 15 31.84 -2.93 -3.95
CA VAL A 15 30.67 -3.49 -4.67
C VAL A 15 30.04 -2.44 -5.58
N ALA A 16 29.93 -1.18 -5.14
CA ALA A 16 29.42 -0.10 -5.98
C ALA A 16 30.37 0.20 -7.16
N GLY A 17 31.68 0.20 -6.93
CA GLY A 17 32.68 0.40 -7.98
C GLY A 17 32.78 -0.75 -9.00
N ALA A 18 32.53 -2.00 -8.57
CA ALA A 18 32.64 -3.18 -9.43
C ALA A 18 31.41 -3.43 -10.33
N TYR A 19 30.22 -2.90 -9.98
CA TYR A 19 28.97 -3.15 -10.72
C TYR A 19 28.43 -1.95 -11.51
N PHE A 20 28.92 -0.73 -11.27
CA PHE A 20 28.31 0.51 -11.79
C PHE A 20 29.29 1.40 -12.56
N GLY A 21 30.27 0.82 -13.26
CA GLY A 21 31.29 1.57 -14.01
C GLY A 21 30.75 2.61 -15.01
N ASP A 22 29.53 2.43 -15.52
CA ASP A 22 28.90 3.32 -16.50
C ASP A 22 27.67 4.09 -15.99
N LEU A 23 27.22 3.84 -14.74
CA LEU A 23 25.97 4.40 -14.19
C LEU A 23 26.16 5.76 -13.48
N ILE A 24 27.21 6.50 -13.85
CA ILE A 24 27.56 7.79 -13.23
C ILE A 24 27.83 8.83 -14.32
N SER A 25 26.86 9.02 -15.20
CA SER A 25 26.86 10.13 -16.17
C SER A 25 25.82 11.21 -15.82
N ASP A 26 24.94 10.96 -14.85
CA ASP A 26 23.97 11.95 -14.36
C ASP A 26 24.47 12.61 -13.06
N PRO A 27 24.84 13.91 -13.10
CA PRO A 27 25.32 14.66 -11.93
C PRO A 27 24.30 14.73 -10.79
N LEU A 28 23.00 14.61 -11.09
CA LEU A 28 21.92 14.67 -10.09
C LEU A 28 21.77 13.36 -9.31
N VAL A 29 22.06 12.22 -9.94
CA VAL A 29 22.10 10.91 -9.27
C VAL A 29 23.30 10.86 -8.32
N PHE A 30 24.44 11.39 -8.74
CA PHE A 30 25.66 11.42 -7.94
C PHE A 30 25.55 12.32 -6.70
N LEU A 31 24.85 13.46 -6.81
CA LEU A 31 24.59 14.38 -5.70
C LEU A 31 23.50 13.89 -4.72
N ALA A 32 22.64 12.94 -5.09
CA ALA A 32 21.57 12.43 -4.23
C ALA A 32 21.98 11.22 -3.38
N VAL A 33 22.89 10.38 -3.89
CA VAL A 33 23.26 9.11 -3.26
C VAL A 33 24.22 9.30 -2.08
N ILE A 34 25.11 10.28 -2.14
CA ILE A 34 26.12 10.49 -1.09
C ILE A 34 25.54 11.18 0.16
N PRO A 35 24.77 12.28 0.09
CA PRO A 35 24.25 12.95 1.29
C PRO A 35 23.22 12.12 2.08
N ALA A 36 22.42 11.27 1.41
CA ALA A 36 21.45 10.40 2.06
C ALA A 36 22.09 9.22 2.81
N ALA A 37 23.24 8.72 2.32
CA ALA A 37 24.03 7.70 3.00
C ALA A 37 24.93 8.27 4.13
N TYR A 38 25.28 9.57 4.07
CA TYR A 38 26.19 10.22 5.02
C TYR A 38 25.54 11.10 6.10
N TRP A 39 24.39 11.75 5.88
CA TRP A 39 23.87 12.80 6.77
C TRP A 39 22.38 12.67 7.11
N GLY A 40 22.10 12.25 8.35
CA GLY A 40 20.77 12.22 8.95
C GLY A 40 20.16 13.61 9.16
N SER A 41 19.53 14.17 8.12
CA SER A 41 18.53 15.22 8.32
C SER A 41 17.15 14.72 7.90
N ASP A 42 16.23 14.77 8.85
CA ASP A 42 14.82 14.41 8.70
C ASP A 42 14.17 15.12 7.49
N ILE A 43 14.72 16.27 7.09
CA ILE A 43 14.29 17.10 5.95
C ILE A 43 14.56 16.43 4.60
N ALA A 44 15.75 15.86 4.36
CA ALA A 44 16.07 15.19 3.11
C ALA A 44 15.25 13.91 2.93
N VAL A 45 15.04 13.15 4.01
CA VAL A 45 14.16 11.98 4.02
C VAL A 45 12.70 12.37 3.81
N ARG A 46 12.21 13.44 4.45
CA ARG A 46 10.85 13.96 4.24
C ARG A 46 10.66 14.47 2.81
N TRP A 47 11.66 15.15 2.24
CA TRP A 47 11.63 15.61 0.86
C TRP A 47 11.60 14.44 -0.12
N PHE A 48 12.48 13.45 0.06
CA PHE A 48 12.51 12.25 -0.76
C PHE A 48 11.21 11.45 -0.63
N LYS A 49 10.71 11.23 0.58
CA LYS A 49 9.40 10.60 0.83
C LYS A 49 8.27 11.36 0.15
N LYS A 50 8.20 12.68 0.32
CA LYS A 50 7.18 13.51 -0.33
C LYS A 50 7.26 13.43 -1.86
N ARG A 51 8.46 13.23 -2.42
CA ARG A 51 8.68 13.22 -3.86
C ARG A 51 8.47 11.86 -4.52
N PHE A 52 8.67 10.77 -3.79
CA PHE A 52 8.73 9.41 -4.35
C PHE A 52 7.81 8.39 -3.66
N VAL A 53 7.33 8.64 -2.44
CA VAL A 53 6.36 7.77 -1.74
C VAL A 53 4.97 8.34 -1.92
N ARG A 54 4.12 7.60 -2.62
CA ARG A 54 2.71 7.97 -2.83
C ARG A 54 1.88 7.54 -1.61
N PRO A 55 0.91 8.36 -1.17
CA PRO A 55 -0.08 7.90 -0.18
C PRO A 55 -0.78 6.63 -0.68
N VAL A 56 -1.24 5.80 0.25
CA VAL A 56 -1.82 4.50 -0.07
C VAL A 56 -3.33 4.53 0.11
N MET A 57 -4.04 4.07 -0.92
CA MET A 57 -5.46 3.75 -0.87
C MET A 57 -5.59 2.24 -0.69
N LEU A 58 -6.01 1.82 0.51
CA LEU A 58 -6.18 0.41 0.85
C LEU A 58 -7.67 0.07 0.78
N PHE A 59 -8.05 -0.85 -0.10
CA PHE A 59 -9.45 -1.22 -0.34
C PHE A 59 -9.75 -2.60 0.22
N ASP A 60 -10.97 -2.83 0.72
CA ASP A 60 -11.52 -4.18 0.78
C ASP A 60 -11.99 -4.68 -0.60
N PHE A 61 -12.22 -5.98 -0.70
CA PHE A 61 -12.91 -6.62 -1.81
C PHE A 61 -14.42 -6.68 -1.56
N GLY A 62 -14.84 -7.31 -0.47
CA GLY A 62 -16.25 -7.49 -0.13
C GLY A 62 -16.90 -6.16 0.26
N GLY A 63 -18.15 -5.93 -0.18
CA GLY A 63 -18.91 -4.69 0.04
C GLY A 63 -18.34 -3.45 -0.68
N VAL A 64 -17.09 -3.51 -1.16
CA VAL A 64 -16.37 -2.39 -1.77
C VAL A 64 -16.23 -2.58 -3.27
N LEU A 65 -15.59 -3.66 -3.71
CA LEU A 65 -15.41 -3.99 -5.13
C LEU A 65 -16.46 -4.99 -5.62
N ALA A 66 -16.88 -5.91 -4.75
CA ALA A 66 -17.90 -6.90 -5.05
C ALA A 66 -19.02 -6.85 -4.00
N GLY A 67 -20.26 -6.77 -4.46
CA GLY A 67 -21.47 -6.89 -3.64
C GLY A 67 -22.07 -8.29 -3.74
N GLY A 68 -22.94 -8.62 -2.78
CA GLY A 68 -23.54 -9.95 -2.61
C GLY A 68 -23.02 -10.65 -1.35
N ASP A 69 -23.53 -11.85 -1.08
CA ASP A 69 -23.03 -12.68 0.01
C ASP A 69 -21.68 -13.29 -0.40
N HIS A 70 -20.60 -12.95 0.29
CA HIS A 70 -19.23 -13.39 -0.07
C HIS A 70 -19.02 -14.91 0.00
N TYR A 71 -19.99 -15.65 0.54
CA TYR A 71 -19.97 -17.11 0.62
C TYR A 71 -20.86 -17.80 -0.43
N VAL A 72 -21.69 -17.06 -1.18
CA VAL A 72 -22.68 -17.64 -2.10
C VAL A 72 -22.77 -16.82 -3.40
N GLU A 73 -22.75 -17.49 -4.54
CA GLU A 73 -23.06 -16.83 -5.81
C GLU A 73 -24.52 -16.32 -5.87
N PRO A 74 -24.78 -15.21 -6.59
CA PRO A 74 -23.84 -14.45 -7.40
C PRO A 74 -23.22 -13.23 -6.67
N LEU A 75 -21.91 -13.03 -6.84
CA LEU A 75 -21.28 -11.73 -6.63
C LEU A 75 -21.44 -10.84 -7.85
N TYR A 76 -21.71 -9.56 -7.63
CA TYR A 76 -21.75 -8.54 -8.67
C TYR A 76 -20.69 -7.46 -8.39
N GLU A 77 -20.20 -6.80 -9.43
CA GLU A 77 -19.25 -5.70 -9.25
C GLU A 77 -19.97 -4.46 -8.72
N MET A 78 -19.41 -3.84 -7.67
CA MET A 78 -19.94 -2.60 -7.10
C MET A 78 -19.81 -1.47 -8.13
N PRO A 79 -20.92 -0.79 -8.50
CA PRO A 79 -20.88 0.22 -9.55
C PRO A 79 -19.86 1.33 -9.27
N GLY A 80 -18.98 1.57 -10.24
CA GLY A 80 -18.00 2.67 -10.20
C GLY A 80 -16.76 2.43 -9.34
N THR A 81 -16.69 1.36 -8.53
CA THR A 81 -15.50 1.14 -7.65
C THR A 81 -14.24 0.89 -8.46
N ARG A 82 -14.30 0.04 -9.49
CA ARG A 82 -13.12 -0.23 -10.33
C ARG A 82 -12.64 1.02 -11.06
N GLU A 83 -13.56 1.86 -11.50
CA GLU A 83 -13.22 3.14 -12.15
C GLU A 83 -12.57 4.11 -11.15
N LEU A 84 -13.09 4.19 -9.93
CA LEU A 84 -12.47 4.96 -8.85
C LEU A 84 -11.04 4.49 -8.57
N ILE A 85 -10.81 3.17 -8.46
CA ILE A 85 -9.47 2.60 -8.26
C ILE A 85 -8.53 3.02 -9.40
N ARG A 86 -8.96 2.89 -10.66
CA ARG A 86 -8.13 3.28 -11.82
C ARG A 86 -7.77 4.76 -11.84
N ARG A 87 -8.69 5.63 -11.45
CA ARG A 87 -8.43 7.07 -11.36
C ARG A 87 -7.41 7.42 -10.28
N LEU A 88 -7.40 6.66 -9.18
CA LEU A 88 -6.42 6.83 -8.11
C LEU A 88 -5.04 6.28 -8.48
N GLN A 89 -4.98 5.29 -9.37
CA GLN A 89 -3.70 4.74 -9.86
C GLN A 89 -2.81 5.83 -10.50
N GLY A 90 -1.50 5.65 -10.36
CA GLY A 90 -0.49 6.60 -10.85
C GLY A 90 -0.19 7.74 -9.85
N ARG A 91 -1.20 8.32 -9.22
CA ARG A 91 -1.03 9.33 -8.15
C ARG A 91 -0.91 8.71 -6.76
N TYR A 92 -1.62 7.62 -6.53
CA TYR A 92 -1.62 6.87 -5.29
C TYR A 92 -1.12 5.44 -5.53
N THR A 93 -0.63 4.82 -4.47
CA THR A 93 -0.49 3.36 -4.44
C THR A 93 -1.86 2.79 -4.09
N VAL A 94 -2.38 1.87 -4.90
CA VAL A 94 -3.66 1.21 -4.61
C VAL A 94 -3.40 -0.23 -4.18
N ALA A 95 -3.89 -0.61 -3.01
CA ALA A 95 -3.67 -1.93 -2.44
C ALA A 95 -4.98 -2.57 -1.99
N LEU A 96 -5.00 -3.90 -1.92
CA LEU A 96 -6.13 -4.68 -1.41
C LEU A 96 -5.82 -5.24 -0.02
N PHE A 97 -6.73 -5.12 0.93
CA PHE A 97 -6.72 -5.88 2.19
C PHE A 97 -8.09 -6.48 2.51
N SER A 98 -8.23 -7.80 2.29
CA SER A 98 -9.53 -8.48 2.40
C SER A 98 -9.53 -9.73 3.27
N ASN A 99 -10.66 -9.97 3.94
CA ASN A 99 -10.92 -11.24 4.62
C ASN A 99 -11.36 -12.28 3.59
N MET A 100 -10.39 -12.91 2.95
CA MET A 100 -10.60 -13.89 1.89
C MET A 100 -9.72 -15.11 2.16
N GLY A 101 -10.31 -16.30 2.12
CA GLY A 101 -9.60 -17.58 2.21
C GLY A 101 -8.92 -17.94 0.88
N PRO A 102 -8.00 -18.94 0.86
CA PRO A 102 -7.30 -19.35 -0.35
C PRO A 102 -8.24 -19.77 -1.49
N GLU A 103 -9.27 -20.55 -1.18
CA GLU A 103 -10.27 -21.02 -2.16
C GLU A 103 -11.03 -19.85 -2.80
N MET A 104 -11.49 -18.89 -1.98
CA MET A 104 -12.13 -17.67 -2.47
C MET A 104 -11.17 -16.84 -3.33
N TRP A 105 -9.89 -16.76 -2.98
CA TRP A 105 -8.88 -16.05 -3.77
C TRP A 105 -8.68 -16.69 -5.15
N GLU A 106 -8.66 -18.03 -5.22
CA GLU A 106 -8.55 -18.73 -6.49
C GLU A 106 -9.72 -18.45 -7.43
N VAL A 107 -10.94 -18.33 -6.90
CA VAL A 107 -12.13 -18.04 -7.71
C VAL A 107 -12.22 -16.54 -8.02
N TRP A 108 -12.31 -15.70 -6.99
CA TRP A 108 -12.59 -14.28 -7.12
C TRP A 108 -11.38 -13.45 -7.52
N GLY A 109 -10.19 -13.82 -7.04
CA GLY A 109 -8.94 -13.15 -7.42
C GLY A 109 -8.71 -13.21 -8.94
N ARG A 110 -8.99 -14.36 -9.57
CA ARG A 110 -8.94 -14.53 -11.02
C ARG A 110 -10.10 -13.83 -11.72
N LYS A 111 -11.35 -14.06 -11.29
CA LYS A 111 -12.55 -13.50 -11.92
C LYS A 111 -12.51 -11.97 -11.98
N TYR A 112 -12.09 -11.32 -10.89
CA TYR A 112 -12.02 -9.85 -10.79
C TYR A 112 -10.65 -9.28 -11.20
N ARG A 113 -9.69 -10.14 -11.55
CA ARG A 113 -8.31 -9.78 -11.94
C ARG A 113 -7.61 -8.94 -10.87
N LEU A 114 -7.76 -9.31 -9.60
CA LEU A 114 -7.32 -8.50 -8.45
C LEU A 114 -5.81 -8.26 -8.46
N ALA A 115 -5.01 -9.27 -8.84
CA ALA A 115 -3.56 -9.14 -8.94
C ALA A 115 -3.08 -8.10 -9.98
N ASN A 116 -3.93 -7.78 -10.98
CA ASN A 116 -3.62 -6.77 -12.00
C ASN A 116 -4.24 -5.41 -11.68
N LEU A 117 -5.20 -5.37 -10.75
CA LEU A 117 -5.90 -4.14 -10.37
C LEU A 117 -5.18 -3.38 -9.25
N PHE A 118 -4.44 -4.08 -8.40
CA PHE A 118 -3.78 -3.51 -7.23
C PHE A 118 -2.25 -3.65 -7.31
N ASP A 119 -1.55 -2.63 -6.81
CA ASP A 119 -0.09 -2.63 -6.70
C ASP A 119 0.40 -3.61 -5.62
N ALA A 120 -0.42 -3.85 -4.59
CA ALA A 120 -0.18 -4.82 -3.53
C ALA A 120 -1.47 -5.52 -3.09
N VAL A 121 -1.37 -6.79 -2.71
CA VAL A 121 -2.53 -7.61 -2.32
C VAL A 121 -2.26 -8.37 -1.03
N TYR A 122 -3.09 -8.09 -0.04
CA TYR A 122 -3.16 -8.74 1.26
C TYR A 122 -4.52 -9.42 1.42
N TYR A 123 -4.51 -10.71 1.75
CA TYR A 123 -5.74 -11.41 2.12
C TYR A 123 -5.48 -12.39 3.24
N SER A 124 -6.47 -12.61 4.11
CA SER A 124 -6.32 -13.38 5.34
C SER A 124 -5.80 -14.81 5.11
N GLY A 125 -6.21 -15.46 4.02
CA GLY A 125 -5.71 -16.78 3.62
C GLY A 125 -4.22 -16.83 3.32
N LYS A 126 -3.60 -15.71 2.92
CA LYS A 126 -2.16 -15.60 2.65
C LYS A 126 -1.37 -15.10 3.84
N ILE A 127 -1.91 -14.15 4.60
CA ILE A 127 -1.18 -13.49 5.69
C ILE A 127 -1.44 -14.13 7.06
N GLY A 128 -2.41 -15.05 7.18
CA GLY A 128 -2.72 -15.81 8.40
C GLY A 128 -3.50 -15.02 9.46
N VAL A 129 -3.81 -13.75 9.23
CA VAL A 129 -4.56 -12.86 10.13
C VAL A 129 -5.66 -12.14 9.36
N LYS A 130 -6.78 -11.82 10.01
CA LYS A 130 -7.97 -11.21 9.39
C LYS A 130 -8.37 -9.92 10.08
N LYS A 131 -9.04 -9.03 9.37
CA LYS A 131 -9.75 -7.89 9.96
C LYS A 131 -10.90 -8.41 10.86
N PRO A 132 -11.25 -7.73 11.96
CA PRO A 132 -10.70 -6.47 12.46
C PRO A 132 -9.48 -6.64 13.42
N ASP A 133 -8.76 -7.76 13.38
CA ASP A 133 -7.59 -7.94 14.23
C ASP A 133 -6.51 -6.90 13.89
N LEU A 134 -6.04 -6.19 14.92
CA LEU A 134 -5.02 -5.17 14.82
C LEU A 134 -3.72 -5.70 14.19
N ALA A 135 -3.41 -6.99 14.43
CA ALA A 135 -2.23 -7.65 13.85
C ALA A 135 -2.26 -7.65 12.32
N GLY A 136 -3.45 -7.72 11.69
CA GLY A 136 -3.60 -7.65 10.24
C GLY A 136 -3.22 -6.28 9.68
N PHE A 137 -3.72 -5.20 10.30
CA PHE A 137 -3.37 -3.84 9.90
C PHE A 137 -1.89 -3.52 10.13
N GLN A 138 -1.32 -4.01 11.24
CA GLN A 138 0.11 -3.85 11.53
C GLN A 138 1.00 -4.61 10.53
N PHE A 139 0.58 -5.81 10.11
CA PHE A 139 1.26 -6.55 9.04
C PHE A 139 1.28 -5.73 7.75
N VAL A 140 0.13 -5.21 7.33
CA VAL A 140 -0.01 -4.40 6.10
C VAL A 140 0.86 -3.14 6.17
N LEU A 141 0.86 -2.41 7.29
CA LEU A 141 1.70 -1.21 7.46
C LEU A 141 3.20 -1.49 7.46
N ARG A 142 3.62 -2.67 7.92
CA ARG A 142 5.04 -3.05 7.90
C ARG A 142 5.52 -3.38 6.48
N ASP A 143 4.64 -3.96 5.66
CA ASP A 143 4.96 -4.33 4.28
C ASP A 143 4.85 -3.15 3.31
N LEU A 144 3.89 -2.25 3.54
CA LEU A 144 3.75 -1.03 2.76
C LEU A 144 4.88 -0.02 3.07
N PRO A 145 5.41 0.69 2.07
CA PRO A 145 6.39 1.76 2.28
C PRO A 145 5.73 3.07 2.79
N ALA A 146 4.73 2.99 3.67
CA ALA A 146 3.92 4.12 4.13
C ALA A 146 3.68 4.10 5.66
N ARG A 147 3.58 5.28 6.27
CA ARG A 147 3.11 5.41 7.66
C ARG A 147 1.59 5.25 7.70
N GLY A 148 1.04 4.81 8.84
CA GLY A 148 -0.41 4.73 9.04
C GLY A 148 -1.15 5.99 8.59
N SER A 149 -0.66 7.18 8.99
CA SER A 149 -1.28 8.47 8.64
C SER A 149 -1.36 8.77 7.13
N GLU A 150 -0.59 8.03 6.32
CA GLU A 150 -0.49 8.13 4.85
C GLU A 150 -1.33 7.05 4.15
N VAL A 151 -1.99 6.16 4.91
CA VAL A 151 -2.88 5.11 4.41
C VAL A 151 -4.34 5.48 4.70
N ILE A 152 -5.18 5.41 3.68
CA ILE A 152 -6.64 5.52 3.81
C ILE A 152 -7.24 4.16 3.51
N PHE A 153 -7.91 3.58 4.50
CA PHE A 153 -8.60 2.30 4.36
C PHE A 153 -10.08 2.50 4.01
N LEU A 154 -10.56 1.81 2.98
CA LEU A 154 -11.95 1.81 2.54
C LEU A 154 -12.55 0.41 2.70
N ASP A 155 -13.53 0.29 3.59
CA ASP A 155 -14.16 -0.98 3.97
C ASP A 155 -15.61 -0.70 4.35
N ASP A 156 -16.53 -1.59 4.01
CA ASP A 156 -17.96 -1.42 4.27
C ASP A 156 -18.31 -1.68 5.75
N THR A 157 -17.47 -2.42 6.46
CA THR A 157 -17.70 -2.85 7.83
C THR A 157 -17.10 -1.85 8.83
N PRO A 158 -17.92 -1.13 9.63
CA PRO A 158 -17.42 -0.09 10.55
C PRO A 158 -16.35 -0.57 11.53
N ALA A 159 -16.48 -1.80 12.04
CA ALA A 159 -15.50 -2.40 12.96
C ALA A 159 -14.10 -2.55 12.34
N ASN A 160 -14.01 -2.86 11.04
CA ASN A 160 -12.74 -2.93 10.33
C ASN A 160 -12.13 -1.53 10.16
N VAL A 161 -12.96 -0.55 9.82
CA VAL A 161 -12.54 0.86 9.69
C VAL A 161 -12.02 1.41 11.03
N ASP A 162 -12.68 1.08 12.13
CA ASP A 162 -12.25 1.52 13.46
C ASP A 162 -10.96 0.81 13.91
N ALA A 163 -10.77 -0.46 13.55
CA ALA A 163 -9.50 -1.15 13.76
C ALA A 163 -8.35 -0.53 12.94
N ALA A 164 -8.60 -0.13 11.69
CA ALA A 164 -7.63 0.60 10.88
C ALA A 164 -7.22 1.93 11.53
N LYS A 165 -8.20 2.69 12.05
CA LYS A 165 -7.95 3.94 12.78
C LYS A 165 -7.10 3.70 14.04
N ARG A 166 -7.38 2.63 14.81
CA ARG A 166 -6.56 2.22 15.97
C ARG A 166 -5.14 1.82 15.58
N ALA A 167 -4.92 1.33 14.37
CA ALA A 167 -3.59 1.07 13.81
C ALA A 167 -2.85 2.34 13.32
N GLY A 168 -3.48 3.52 13.45
CA GLY A 168 -2.93 4.79 13.01
C GLY A 168 -3.25 5.15 11.55
N MET A 169 -4.14 4.40 10.88
CA MET A 169 -4.61 4.72 9.53
C MET A 169 -5.74 5.76 9.55
N LYS A 170 -6.02 6.34 8.38
CA LYS A 170 -7.33 6.96 8.12
C LYS A 170 -8.30 5.88 7.64
N GLY A 171 -9.59 6.10 7.83
CA GLY A 171 -10.61 5.11 7.48
C GLY A 171 -11.90 5.74 6.97
N ILE A 172 -12.47 5.17 5.91
CA ILE A 172 -13.76 5.51 5.31
C ILE A 172 -14.65 4.28 5.38
N VAL A 173 -15.82 4.42 5.99
CA VAL A 173 -16.89 3.41 5.86
C VAL A 173 -17.45 3.54 4.46
N PHE A 174 -17.21 2.52 3.64
CA PHE A 174 -17.57 2.51 2.23
C PHE A 174 -19.05 2.19 2.07
N THR A 175 -19.76 3.00 1.29
CA THR A 175 -21.17 2.77 0.93
C THR A 175 -21.32 2.56 -0.58
N ASN A 176 -20.70 3.45 -1.36
CA ASN A 176 -20.61 3.38 -2.81
C ASN A 176 -19.43 4.24 -3.31
N ALA A 177 -19.03 4.04 -4.57
CA ALA A 177 -17.89 4.73 -5.15
C ALA A 177 -18.08 6.25 -5.24
N SER A 178 -19.30 6.75 -5.45
CA SER A 178 -19.58 8.19 -5.55
C SER A 178 -19.34 8.89 -4.21
N ASP A 179 -19.85 8.33 -3.12
CA ASP A 179 -19.68 8.89 -1.79
C ASP A 179 -18.26 8.71 -1.27
N ALA A 180 -17.61 7.58 -1.56
CA ALA A 180 -16.19 7.42 -1.29
C ALA A 180 -15.36 8.50 -2.02
N ALA A 181 -15.64 8.75 -3.30
CA ALA A 181 -14.94 9.79 -4.06
C ALA A 181 -15.18 11.20 -3.49
N LYS A 182 -16.40 11.53 -3.04
CA LYS A 182 -16.68 12.80 -2.35
C LYS A 182 -15.88 12.94 -1.05
N GLN A 183 -15.83 11.89 -0.23
CA GLN A 183 -15.07 11.89 1.02
C GLN A 183 -13.57 12.05 0.77
N LEU A 184 -13.01 11.35 -0.22
CA LEU A 184 -11.61 11.50 -0.61
C LEU A 184 -11.30 12.93 -1.07
N ARG A 185 -12.18 13.55 -1.89
CA ARG A 185 -12.01 14.96 -2.27
C ARG A 185 -12.11 15.92 -1.09
N ALA A 186 -13.02 15.67 -0.15
CA ALA A 186 -13.13 16.47 1.07
C ALA A 186 -11.87 16.37 1.97
N MET A 187 -11.13 15.26 1.87
CA MET A 187 -9.80 15.09 2.48
C MET A 187 -8.66 15.75 1.68
N GLY A 188 -8.95 16.42 0.56
CA GLY A 188 -7.98 17.12 -0.28
C GLY A 188 -7.26 16.24 -1.31
N LEU A 189 -7.79 15.05 -1.64
CA LEU A 189 -7.20 14.17 -2.65
C LEU A 189 -7.65 14.53 -4.08
N GLU A 190 -6.74 14.34 -5.05
CA GLU A 190 -6.93 14.66 -6.47
C GLU A 190 -6.83 13.41 -7.36
N PHE A 191 -7.88 13.14 -8.15
CA PHE A 191 -8.01 12.01 -9.09
C PHE A 191 -9.28 12.14 -9.95
#